data_AF-A0A1T4WRX8-F1
#
_entry.id   AF-A0A1T4WRX8-F1
#
_cell.length_a   1.000
_cell.length_b   1.000
_cell.length_c   1.000
_cell.angle_alpha   90.00
_cell.angle_beta   90.00
_cell.angle_gamma   90.00
#
_symmetry.space_group_name_H-M   'P 1'
#
loop_
_entity.id
_entity.type
_entity.pdbx_description
1 polymer ?
#
loop_
_entity_poly.entity_id
_entity_poly.type
_entity_poly.pdbx_seq_one_letter_code
_entity_poly.pdbx_strand_id
1 'polypeptide(L)'
;MIAIKKKTMLHIGYAACILLMTMALLWRSSIGYCFAYEYDSQNGTTDKDGNIYLSLDIKTDNPFIVQTDEEILSDIESGYTGYVYFGYPTCPYCRNTVPVLIDVLKENGIEKVLYCNLKKYNYQFGYSAESDIVETQHGTAAYDSLLHVLSEYTVPKTIKDAGGNSLDTGVKTIYVPAVIKFENGAPVSCWQYKDAGLKLNNGQTIYDKWTDAQAELVHKSMVGILM
;
A
#
# COMPACT_ATOMS: atom_id res chain seq x y z
N MET A 1 -14.71 31.78 48.84
CA MET A 1 -13.69 31.96 47.76
C MET A 1 -12.88 30.70 47.43
N ILE A 2 -12.41 29.92 48.41
CA ILE A 2 -11.53 28.75 48.18
C ILE A 2 -12.23 27.63 47.37
N ALA A 3 -13.48 27.32 47.68
CA ALA A 3 -14.25 26.28 46.98
C ALA A 3 -14.55 26.63 45.50
N ILE A 4 -14.75 27.92 45.20
CA ILE A 4 -14.99 28.41 43.84
C ILE A 4 -13.71 28.24 43.01
N LYS A 5 -12.53 28.63 43.54
CA LYS A 5 -11.23 28.42 42.87
C LYS A 5 -10.94 26.93 42.60
N LYS A 6 -11.31 26.02 43.51
CA LYS A 6 -11.16 24.56 43.32
C LYS A 6 -12.01 24.02 42.18
N LYS A 7 -13.28 24.43 42.07
CA LYS A 7 -14.15 24.05 40.93
C LYS A 7 -13.63 24.60 39.61
N THR A 8 -13.18 25.86 39.58
CA THR A 8 -12.61 26.47 38.37
C THR A 8 -11.33 25.75 37.92
N MET A 9 -10.42 25.40 38.84
CA MET A 9 -9.23 24.59 38.52
C MET A 9 -9.60 23.20 37.99
N LEU A 10 -10.60 22.55 38.55
CA LEU A 10 -11.06 21.23 38.08
C LEU A 10 -11.62 21.30 36.66
N HIS A 11 -12.41 22.33 36.34
CA HIS A 11 -12.96 22.53 35.00
C HIS A 11 -11.87 22.87 33.97
N ILE A 12 -10.86 23.68 34.34
CA ILE A 12 -9.69 23.97 33.48
C ILE A 12 -8.90 22.69 33.21
N GLY A 13 -8.67 21.85 34.22
CA GLY A 13 -8.00 20.56 34.05
C GLY A 13 -8.78 19.62 33.11
N TYR A 14 -10.11 19.55 33.25
CA TYR A 14 -10.95 18.73 32.38
C TYR A 14 -10.92 19.22 30.91
N ALA A 15 -11.00 20.53 30.70
CA ALA A 15 -10.90 21.13 29.37
C ALA A 15 -9.53 20.85 28.72
N ALA A 16 -8.43 20.95 29.48
CA ALA A 16 -7.09 20.63 29.00
C ALA A 16 -6.95 19.14 28.61
N CYS A 17 -7.52 18.21 29.40
CA CYS A 17 -7.53 16.79 29.07
C CYS A 17 -8.32 16.50 27.80
N ILE A 18 -9.49 17.11 27.62
CA ILE A 18 -10.28 16.99 26.38
C ILE A 18 -9.47 17.50 25.19
N LEU A 19 -8.80 18.65 25.33
CA LEU A 19 -8.03 19.27 24.25
C LEU A 19 -6.78 18.45 23.90
N LEU A 20 -6.10 17.86 24.88
CA LEU A 20 -5.02 16.91 24.65
C LEU A 20 -5.52 15.64 23.97
N MET A 21 -6.69 15.13 24.37
CA MET A 21 -7.30 13.95 23.76
C MET A 21 -7.75 14.23 22.32
N THR A 22 -8.33 15.39 22.04
CA THR A 22 -8.70 15.78 20.67
C THR A 22 -7.46 16.01 19.81
N MET A 23 -6.40 16.65 20.31
CA MET A 23 -5.13 16.75 19.57
C MET A 23 -4.51 15.38 19.30
N ALA A 24 -4.54 14.46 20.27
CA ALA A 24 -4.05 13.09 20.07
C ALA A 24 -4.90 12.31 19.06
N LEU A 25 -6.23 12.52 19.05
CA LEU A 25 -7.14 11.94 18.06
C LEU A 25 -6.90 12.54 16.68
N LEU A 26 -6.76 13.86 16.56
CA LEU A 26 -6.45 14.53 15.29
C LEU A 26 -5.08 14.10 14.74
N TRP A 27 -4.09 13.91 15.60
CA TRP A 27 -2.78 13.38 15.22
C TRP A 27 -2.87 11.92 14.76
N ARG A 28 -3.60 11.07 15.49
CA ARG A 28 -3.85 9.66 15.11
C ARG A 28 -4.72 9.51 13.86
N SER A 29 -5.54 10.52 13.57
CA SER A 29 -6.30 10.63 12.33
C SER A 29 -5.52 11.33 11.22
N SER A 30 -4.24 11.67 11.42
CA SER A 30 -3.41 12.19 10.33
C SER A 30 -3.26 11.11 9.28
N ILE A 31 -3.46 11.52 8.03
CA ILE A 31 -3.62 10.62 6.89
C ILE A 31 -2.37 9.73 6.71
N GLY A 32 -1.17 10.29 6.89
CA GLY A 32 0.10 9.56 6.81
C GLY A 32 0.36 8.61 7.99
N TYR A 33 -0.22 8.84 9.19
CA TYR A 33 -0.08 7.91 10.31
C TYR A 33 -0.72 6.54 10.00
N CYS A 34 -1.90 6.53 9.38
CA CYS A 34 -2.59 5.28 9.04
C CYS A 34 -1.75 4.38 8.13
N PHE A 35 -1.13 4.97 7.11
CA PHE A 35 -0.25 4.25 6.19
C PHE A 35 1.02 3.73 6.91
N ALA A 36 1.69 4.61 7.65
CA ALA A 36 2.90 4.25 8.41
C ALA A 36 2.61 3.11 9.39
N TYR A 37 1.54 3.24 10.18
CA TYR A 37 1.10 2.21 11.14
C TYR A 37 0.81 0.87 10.44
N GLU A 38 0.11 0.88 9.31
CA GLU A 38 -0.21 -0.36 8.57
C GLU A 38 1.06 -1.12 8.16
N TYR A 39 2.08 -0.43 7.66
CA TYR A 39 3.36 -1.06 7.26
C TYR A 39 4.26 -1.41 8.45
N ASP A 40 4.44 -0.49 9.40
CA ASP A 40 5.31 -0.67 10.56
C ASP A 40 4.78 -1.75 11.51
N SER A 41 3.46 -1.98 11.54
CA SER A 41 2.86 -3.08 12.32
C SER A 41 3.34 -4.48 11.89
N GLN A 42 3.88 -4.62 10.68
CA GLN A 42 4.42 -5.87 10.16
C GLN A 42 5.95 -5.97 10.31
N ASN A 43 6.61 -4.99 10.94
CA ASN A 43 8.05 -5.04 11.16
C ASN A 43 8.45 -6.25 12.00
N GLY A 44 9.36 -7.08 11.49
CA GLY A 44 9.90 -8.23 12.23
C GLY A 44 8.91 -9.38 12.46
N THR A 45 7.67 -9.30 11.95
CA THR A 45 6.74 -10.43 11.96
C THR A 45 7.14 -11.44 10.88
N THR A 46 6.61 -12.67 10.97
CA THR A 46 6.93 -13.74 10.01
C THR A 46 5.75 -14.08 9.12
N ASP A 47 6.05 -14.51 7.89
CA ASP A 47 5.07 -15.20 7.06
C ASP A 47 4.84 -16.65 7.53
N LYS A 48 4.06 -17.42 6.75
CA LYS A 48 3.72 -18.82 7.05
C LYS A 48 4.94 -19.76 7.02
N ASP A 49 5.97 -19.39 6.27
CA ASP A 49 7.19 -20.17 6.06
C ASP A 49 8.33 -19.74 7.00
N GLY A 50 8.06 -18.78 7.90
CA GLY A 50 9.02 -18.28 8.87
C GLY A 50 9.94 -17.16 8.36
N ASN A 51 9.71 -16.63 7.15
CA ASN A 51 10.48 -15.51 6.63
C ASN A 51 10.10 -14.22 7.36
N ILE A 52 11.10 -13.44 7.77
CA ILE A 52 10.90 -12.21 8.54
C ILE A 52 10.67 -11.04 7.58
N TYR A 53 9.61 -10.26 7.79
CA TYR A 53 9.37 -9.05 7.03
C TYR A 53 10.36 -7.94 7.40
N LEU A 54 10.94 -7.32 6.37
CA LEU A 54 11.84 -6.17 6.48
C LEU A 54 11.25 -5.08 7.38
N SER A 55 12.01 -4.67 8.40
CA SER A 55 11.62 -3.53 9.24
C SER A 55 11.79 -2.21 8.49
N LEU A 56 10.74 -1.41 8.48
CA LEU A 56 10.71 -0.06 7.92
C LEU A 56 10.57 0.97 9.06
N ASP A 57 10.86 2.23 8.76
CA ASP A 57 10.63 3.38 9.65
C ASP A 57 9.94 4.46 8.82
N ILE A 58 8.64 4.26 8.58
CA ILE A 58 7.86 5.17 7.74
C ILE A 58 7.42 6.37 8.58
N LYS A 59 7.85 7.55 8.16
CA LYS A 59 7.50 8.80 8.85
C LYS A 59 6.04 9.16 8.61
N THR A 60 5.40 9.76 9.61
CA THR A 60 3.96 10.12 9.56
C THR A 60 3.65 11.28 8.61
N ASP A 61 4.68 12.00 8.14
CA ASP A 61 4.60 13.06 7.14
C ASP A 61 4.67 12.53 5.69
N ASN A 62 4.47 11.22 5.50
CA ASN A 62 4.37 10.62 4.17
C ASN A 62 3.10 11.08 3.42
N PRO A 63 3.10 11.06 2.07
CA PRO A 63 2.02 11.60 1.25
C PRO A 63 0.82 10.65 1.07
N PHE A 64 0.83 9.47 1.69
CA PHE A 64 -0.15 8.42 1.39
C PHE A 64 -1.46 8.59 2.13
N ILE A 65 -2.55 8.48 1.39
CA ILE A 65 -3.94 8.56 1.85
C ILE A 65 -4.57 7.18 1.77
N VAL A 66 -4.73 6.52 2.91
CA VAL A 66 -5.35 5.19 2.95
C VAL A 66 -6.82 5.30 2.55
N GLN A 67 -7.20 4.54 1.53
CA GLN A 67 -8.58 4.41 1.06
C GLN A 67 -8.93 2.95 0.76
N THR A 68 -10.23 2.66 0.78
CA THR A 68 -10.77 1.41 0.25
C THR A 68 -10.73 1.40 -1.28
N ASP A 69 -10.95 0.23 -1.87
CA ASP A 69 -11.19 0.07 -3.30
C ASP A 69 -12.45 0.83 -3.77
N GLU A 70 -13.52 0.82 -2.98
CA GLU A 70 -14.75 1.59 -3.24
C GLU A 70 -14.51 3.10 -3.25
N GLU A 71 -13.77 3.63 -2.28
CA GLU A 71 -13.44 5.06 -2.20
C GLU A 71 -12.58 5.50 -3.39
N ILE A 72 -11.57 4.70 -3.75
CA ILE A 72 -10.72 4.99 -4.93
C ILE A 72 -11.55 4.95 -6.22
N LEU A 73 -12.42 3.95 -6.37
CA LEU A 73 -13.30 3.88 -7.54
C LEU A 73 -14.21 5.11 -7.63
N SER A 74 -14.83 5.52 -6.52
CA SER A 74 -15.67 6.71 -6.45
C SER A 74 -14.90 7.98 -6.82
N ASP A 75 -13.66 8.13 -6.34
CA ASP A 75 -12.80 9.27 -6.69
C ASP A 75 -12.48 9.27 -8.20
N ILE A 76 -12.13 8.10 -8.76
CA ILE A 76 -11.87 7.93 -10.20
C ILE A 76 -13.10 8.31 -11.04
N GLU A 77 -14.28 7.79 -10.70
CA GLU A 77 -15.54 8.09 -11.38
C GLU A 77 -15.93 9.58 -11.27
N SER A 78 -15.46 10.25 -10.22
CA SER A 78 -15.64 11.70 -10.00
C SER A 78 -14.58 12.57 -10.70
N GLY A 79 -13.73 11.98 -11.54
CA GLY A 79 -12.72 12.71 -12.32
C GLY A 79 -11.39 12.93 -11.58
N TYR A 80 -10.99 12.00 -10.70
CA TYR A 80 -9.73 12.09 -9.97
C TYR A 80 -8.52 12.35 -10.89
N THR A 81 -7.64 13.24 -10.45
CA THR A 81 -6.36 13.55 -11.08
C THR A 81 -5.27 13.50 -10.03
N GLY A 82 -4.29 12.63 -10.20
CA GLY A 82 -3.25 12.37 -9.21
C GLY A 82 -2.67 10.96 -9.31
N TYR A 83 -2.21 10.42 -8.19
CA TYR A 83 -1.52 9.14 -8.13
C TYR A 83 -2.20 8.17 -7.18
N VAL A 84 -2.28 6.91 -7.59
CA VAL A 84 -2.76 5.81 -6.75
C VAL A 84 -1.65 4.77 -6.61
N TYR A 85 -1.29 4.42 -5.38
CA TYR A 85 -0.40 3.34 -5.02
C TYR A 85 -1.19 2.10 -4.58
N PHE A 86 -1.00 1.01 -5.30
CA PHE A 86 -1.54 -0.30 -4.98
C PHE A 86 -0.43 -1.20 -4.43
N GLY A 87 -0.59 -1.65 -3.18
CA GLY A 87 0.38 -2.50 -2.50
C GLY A 87 -0.22 -3.12 -1.24
N TYR A 88 0.59 -3.75 -0.40
CA TYR A 88 0.17 -4.22 0.92
C TYR A 88 1.38 -4.52 1.82
N PRO A 89 1.24 -4.43 3.16
CA PRO A 89 2.39 -4.45 4.07
C PRO A 89 3.08 -5.81 4.20
N THR A 90 2.40 -6.90 3.79
CA THR A 90 2.95 -8.28 3.79
C THR A 90 3.54 -8.68 2.43
N CYS A 91 3.69 -7.76 1.49
CA CYS A 91 4.35 -7.99 0.19
C CYS A 91 5.82 -7.55 0.30
N PRO A 92 6.81 -8.47 0.19
CA PRO A 92 8.22 -8.12 0.38
C PRO A 92 8.75 -7.08 -0.62
N TYR A 93 8.31 -7.15 -1.87
CA TYR A 93 8.64 -6.14 -2.89
C TYR A 93 8.03 -4.77 -2.56
N CYS A 94 6.80 -4.74 -2.05
CA CYS A 94 6.11 -3.52 -1.64
C CYS A 94 6.87 -2.85 -0.49
N ARG A 95 7.33 -3.62 0.50
CA ARG A 95 8.12 -3.08 1.63
C ARG A 95 9.42 -2.43 1.19
N ASN A 96 10.14 -3.05 0.25
CA ASN A 96 11.35 -2.46 -0.33
C ASN A 96 11.05 -1.24 -1.21
N THR A 97 9.89 -1.21 -1.87
CA THR A 97 9.49 -0.13 -2.77
C THR A 97 9.08 1.14 -2.04
N VAL A 98 8.40 1.03 -0.89
CA VAL A 98 7.84 2.19 -0.17
C VAL A 98 8.86 3.29 0.13
N PRO A 99 10.05 3.01 0.69
CA PRO A 99 11.07 4.04 0.91
C PRO A 99 11.48 4.75 -0.37
N VAL A 100 11.74 3.99 -1.45
CA VAL A 100 12.13 4.52 -2.76
C VAL A 100 11.02 5.40 -3.34
N LEU A 101 9.77 4.94 -3.25
CA LEU A 101 8.61 5.68 -3.73
C LEU A 101 8.44 7.01 -2.97
N ILE A 102 8.61 7.01 -1.64
CA ILE A 102 8.54 8.24 -0.84
C ILE A 102 9.59 9.26 -1.30
N ASP A 103 10.81 8.81 -1.58
CA ASP A 103 11.89 9.69 -2.05
C ASP A 103 11.55 10.26 -3.43
N VAL A 104 11.11 9.42 -4.38
CA VAL A 104 10.68 9.87 -5.72
C VAL A 104 9.53 10.88 -5.64
N LEU A 105 8.53 10.64 -4.79
CA LEU A 105 7.41 11.56 -4.61
C LEU A 105 7.86 12.91 -4.05
N LYS A 106 8.77 12.90 -3.06
CA LYS A 106 9.34 14.13 -2.46
C LYS A 106 10.14 14.93 -3.47
N GLU A 107 10.99 14.28 -4.26
CA GLU A 107 11.80 14.92 -5.31
C GLU A 107 10.97 15.60 -6.39
N ASN A 108 9.77 15.07 -6.66
CA ASN A 108 8.84 15.61 -7.66
C ASN A 108 7.75 16.51 -7.06
N GLY A 109 7.82 16.84 -5.77
CA GLY A 109 6.84 17.71 -5.11
C GLY A 109 5.42 17.14 -5.04
N ILE A 110 5.29 15.80 -5.06
CA ILE A 110 4.00 15.11 -4.98
C ILE A 110 3.63 14.91 -3.51
N GLU A 111 2.69 15.72 -3.03
CA GLU A 111 2.30 15.74 -1.61
C GLU A 111 1.14 14.79 -1.27
N LYS A 112 0.45 14.24 -2.27
CA LYS A 112 -0.73 13.38 -2.07
C LYS A 112 -0.74 12.20 -3.03
N VAL A 113 -0.90 11.01 -2.48
CA VAL A 113 -1.04 9.74 -3.21
C VAL A 113 -2.11 8.89 -2.52
N LEU A 114 -3.14 8.47 -3.24
CA LEU A 114 -4.12 7.52 -2.70
C LEU A 114 -3.46 6.16 -2.54
N TYR A 115 -3.69 5.45 -1.45
CA TYR A 115 -3.16 4.11 -1.19
C TYR A 115 -4.29 3.12 -0.95
N CYS A 116 -4.24 2.01 -1.67
CA CYS A 116 -5.11 0.87 -1.43
C CYS A 116 -4.31 -0.37 -1.01
N ASN A 117 -4.71 -0.98 0.10
CA ASN A 117 -4.29 -2.33 0.43
C ASN A 117 -5.07 -3.36 -0.39
N LEU A 118 -4.62 -3.66 -1.61
CA LEU A 118 -5.34 -4.56 -2.51
C LEU A 118 -5.54 -5.98 -1.96
N LYS A 119 -4.71 -6.42 -1.00
CA LYS A 119 -4.88 -7.75 -0.40
C LYS A 119 -6.24 -7.90 0.29
N LYS A 120 -6.82 -6.80 0.79
CA LYS A 120 -8.14 -6.80 1.44
C LYS A 120 -9.30 -7.02 0.46
N TYR A 121 -9.09 -6.76 -0.83
CA TYR A 121 -10.17 -6.62 -1.82
C TYR A 121 -10.03 -7.53 -3.05
N ASN A 122 -8.80 -7.98 -3.35
CA ASN A 122 -8.53 -8.78 -4.54
C ASN A 122 -8.92 -10.25 -4.37
N TYR A 123 -8.97 -10.98 -5.48
CA TYR A 123 -9.07 -12.43 -5.46
C TYR A 123 -7.83 -13.04 -4.79
N GLN A 124 -8.03 -14.00 -3.89
CA GLN A 124 -6.96 -14.84 -3.33
C GLN A 124 -7.26 -16.31 -3.57
N PHE A 125 -6.20 -17.06 -3.82
CA PHE A 125 -6.27 -18.49 -4.10
C PHE A 125 -5.28 -19.23 -3.19
N GLY A 126 -5.63 -20.47 -2.86
CA GLY A 126 -4.80 -21.41 -2.14
C GLY A 126 -4.97 -22.81 -2.71
N TYR A 127 -4.43 -23.79 -2.00
CA TYR A 127 -4.57 -25.20 -2.32
C TYR A 127 -5.44 -25.90 -1.29
N SER A 128 -6.35 -26.78 -1.75
CA SER A 128 -7.08 -27.69 -0.89
C SER A 128 -6.18 -28.81 -0.36
N ALA A 129 -6.70 -29.67 0.52
CA ALA A 129 -5.98 -30.86 0.97
C ALA A 129 -5.70 -31.84 -0.18
N GLU A 130 -6.56 -31.82 -1.20
CA GLU A 130 -6.49 -32.62 -2.44
C GLU A 130 -5.60 -31.98 -3.52
N SER A 131 -4.94 -30.85 -3.21
CA SER A 131 -4.08 -30.08 -4.13
C SER A 131 -4.83 -29.38 -5.28
N ASP A 132 -6.15 -29.21 -5.16
CA ASP A 132 -6.92 -28.39 -6.11
C ASP A 132 -6.78 -26.90 -5.78
N ILE A 133 -6.79 -26.05 -6.80
CA ILE A 133 -6.85 -24.60 -6.61
C ILE A 133 -8.21 -24.24 -6.05
N VAL A 134 -8.22 -23.55 -4.92
CA VAL A 134 -9.44 -23.05 -4.29
C VAL A 134 -9.36 -21.53 -4.13
N GLU A 135 -10.44 -20.85 -4.49
CA GLU A 135 -10.60 -19.43 -4.16
C GLU A 135 -10.80 -19.30 -2.64
N THR A 136 -9.87 -18.60 -1.98
CA THR A 136 -9.92 -18.34 -0.53
C THR A 136 -10.52 -16.99 -0.20
N GLN A 137 -10.56 -16.09 -1.18
CA GLN A 137 -11.18 -14.77 -1.08
C GLN A 137 -11.68 -14.37 -2.47
N HIS A 138 -12.97 -14.04 -2.55
CA HIS A 138 -13.56 -13.47 -3.75
C HIS A 138 -13.19 -11.98 -3.87
N GLY A 139 -13.01 -11.50 -5.10
CA GLY A 139 -12.87 -10.06 -5.36
C GLY A 139 -14.13 -9.30 -4.96
N THR A 140 -13.98 -8.06 -4.50
CA THR A 140 -15.13 -7.17 -4.32
C THR A 140 -15.65 -6.67 -5.68
N ALA A 141 -16.89 -6.20 -5.72
CA ALA A 141 -17.45 -5.57 -6.92
C ALA A 141 -16.65 -4.31 -7.34
N ALA A 142 -16.17 -3.52 -6.37
CA ALA A 142 -15.34 -2.36 -6.66
C ALA A 142 -13.97 -2.76 -7.23
N TYR A 143 -13.36 -3.86 -6.76
CA TYR A 143 -12.14 -4.39 -7.34
C TYR A 143 -12.33 -4.84 -8.79
N ASP A 144 -13.45 -5.51 -9.11
CA ASP A 144 -13.77 -5.88 -10.49
C ASP A 144 -13.90 -4.66 -11.40
N SER A 145 -14.57 -3.60 -10.93
CA SER A 145 -14.65 -2.31 -11.64
C SER A 145 -13.28 -1.65 -11.81
N LEU A 146 -12.42 -1.69 -10.79
CA LEU A 146 -11.04 -1.21 -10.90
C LEU A 146 -10.24 -1.98 -11.96
N LEU A 147 -10.39 -3.30 -12.04
CA LEU A 147 -9.76 -4.11 -13.10
C LEU A 147 -10.26 -3.75 -14.49
N HIS A 148 -11.53 -3.33 -14.61
CA HIS A 148 -12.08 -2.84 -15.88
C HIS A 148 -11.46 -1.50 -16.28
N VAL A 149 -11.42 -0.53 -15.36
CA VAL A 149 -10.77 0.78 -15.58
C VAL A 149 -9.29 0.60 -15.94
N LEU A 150 -8.61 -0.33 -15.28
CA LEU A 150 -7.17 -0.56 -15.41
C LEU A 150 -6.85 -1.66 -16.43
N SER A 151 -7.77 -2.00 -17.33
CA SER A 151 -7.68 -3.18 -18.19
C SER A 151 -6.38 -3.29 -18.99
N GLU A 152 -5.81 -2.16 -19.43
CA GLU A 152 -4.52 -2.09 -20.14
C GLU A 152 -3.32 -2.51 -19.30
N TYR A 153 -3.42 -2.37 -17.97
CA TYR A 153 -2.35 -2.66 -17.01
C TYR A 153 -2.55 -3.99 -16.27
N THR A 154 -3.68 -4.65 -16.50
CA THR A 154 -4.00 -5.94 -15.88
C THR A 154 -3.21 -7.09 -16.52
N VAL A 155 -2.93 -8.11 -15.71
CA VAL A 155 -2.30 -9.37 -16.14
C VAL A 155 -3.10 -10.57 -15.63
N PRO A 156 -2.99 -11.75 -16.26
CA PRO A 156 -3.55 -12.97 -15.68
C PRO A 156 -3.00 -13.22 -14.29
N LYS A 157 -3.87 -13.58 -13.35
CA LYS A 157 -3.44 -13.99 -12.02
C LYS A 157 -3.03 -15.45 -12.07
N THR A 158 -1.81 -15.74 -11.61
CA THR A 158 -1.28 -17.10 -11.59
C THR A 158 -0.88 -17.51 -10.18
N ILE A 159 -1.07 -18.78 -9.84
CA ILE A 159 -0.56 -19.42 -8.62
C ILE A 159 0.47 -20.49 -8.99
N LYS A 160 1.46 -20.71 -8.13
CA LYS A 160 2.46 -21.78 -8.32
C LYS A 160 2.02 -23.05 -7.63
N ASP A 161 2.01 -24.16 -8.37
CA ASP A 161 1.79 -25.49 -7.80
C ASP A 161 3.00 -26.00 -7.01
N ALA A 162 2.84 -27.16 -6.37
CA ALA A 162 3.91 -27.81 -5.60
C ALA A 162 5.14 -28.16 -6.45
N GLY A 163 4.99 -28.29 -7.77
CA GLY A 163 6.07 -28.51 -8.73
C GLY A 163 6.72 -27.22 -9.26
N GLY A 164 6.20 -26.04 -8.86
CA GLY A 164 6.66 -24.73 -9.30
C GLY A 164 6.07 -24.25 -10.63
N ASN A 165 5.11 -24.97 -11.22
CA ASN A 165 4.45 -24.54 -12.45
C ASN A 165 3.44 -23.42 -12.17
N SER A 166 3.37 -22.44 -13.05
CA SER A 166 2.37 -21.38 -12.99
C SER A 166 1.03 -21.85 -13.58
N LEU A 167 -0.01 -21.83 -12.76
CA LEU A 167 -1.39 -22.13 -13.14
C LEU A 167 -2.20 -20.83 -13.20
N ASP A 168 -2.93 -20.62 -14.30
CA ASP A 168 -3.86 -19.50 -14.47
C ASP A 168 -5.13 -19.74 -13.64
N THR A 169 -5.53 -18.74 -12.87
CA THR A 169 -6.74 -18.81 -12.03
C THR A 169 -8.00 -18.38 -12.77
N GLY A 170 -7.90 -17.96 -14.03
CA GLY A 170 -9.03 -17.51 -14.86
C GLY A 170 -9.49 -16.07 -14.57
N VAL A 171 -8.84 -15.37 -13.64
CA VAL A 171 -9.14 -13.97 -13.30
C VAL A 171 -7.92 -13.09 -13.55
N LYS A 172 -8.17 -11.80 -13.79
CA LYS A 172 -7.12 -10.79 -13.96
C LYS A 172 -6.72 -10.19 -12.61
N THR A 173 -5.56 -9.56 -12.59
CA THR A 173 -5.06 -8.81 -11.45
C THR A 173 -4.13 -7.67 -11.88
N ILE A 174 -3.74 -6.83 -10.93
CA ILE A 174 -2.70 -5.81 -11.11
C ILE A 174 -1.46 -6.30 -10.36
N TYR A 175 -0.31 -6.24 -11.02
CA TYR A 175 0.94 -6.66 -10.42
C TYR A 175 1.42 -5.60 -9.42
N VAL A 176 1.45 -5.95 -8.13
CA VAL A 176 1.90 -5.04 -7.07
C VAL A 176 3.40 -5.21 -6.75
N PRO A 177 4.08 -4.19 -6.21
CA PRO A 177 3.61 -2.81 -6.04
C PRO A 177 3.38 -2.12 -7.38
N ALA A 178 2.32 -1.31 -7.44
CA ALA A 178 1.98 -0.52 -8.63
C ALA A 178 1.67 0.93 -8.26
N VAL A 179 2.10 1.87 -9.10
CA VAL A 179 1.74 3.29 -9.00
C VAL A 179 1.13 3.71 -10.32
N ILE A 180 -0.05 4.32 -10.27
CA ILE A 180 -0.82 4.69 -11.46
C ILE A 180 -1.14 6.18 -11.40
N LYS A 181 -0.84 6.90 -12.48
CA LYS A 181 -1.26 8.29 -12.67
C LYS A 181 -2.62 8.32 -13.31
N PHE A 182 -3.52 9.12 -12.77
CA PHE A 182 -4.85 9.39 -13.32
C PHE A 182 -4.97 10.86 -13.75
N GLU A 183 -5.68 11.09 -14.84
CA GLU A 183 -6.11 12.41 -15.30
C GLU A 183 -7.59 12.35 -15.64
N ASN A 184 -8.40 13.15 -14.96
CA ASN A 184 -9.86 13.20 -15.12
C ASN A 184 -10.53 11.80 -15.09
N GLY A 185 -10.11 10.94 -14.15
CA GLY A 185 -10.62 9.58 -13.98
C GLY A 185 -10.07 8.54 -14.96
N ALA A 186 -9.23 8.94 -15.93
CA ALA A 186 -8.60 8.00 -16.86
C ALA A 186 -7.16 7.68 -16.41
N PRO A 187 -6.73 6.40 -16.43
CA PRO A 187 -5.36 6.06 -16.08
C PRO A 187 -4.41 6.34 -17.26
N VAL A 188 -3.44 7.24 -17.07
CA VAL A 188 -2.57 7.73 -18.16
C VAL A 188 -1.17 7.11 -18.15
N SER A 189 -0.72 6.60 -17.01
CA SER A 189 0.55 5.87 -16.90
C SER A 189 0.52 4.92 -15.71
N CYS A 190 1.27 3.82 -15.80
CA CYS A 190 1.39 2.82 -14.74
C CYS A 190 2.83 2.34 -14.62
N TRP A 191 3.34 2.34 -13.39
CA TRP A 191 4.56 1.66 -13.00
C TRP A 191 4.18 0.43 -12.18
N GLN A 192 4.71 -0.74 -12.52
CA GLN A 192 4.63 -1.95 -11.73
C GLN A 192 6.03 -2.46 -11.43
N TYR A 193 6.23 -3.19 -10.33
CA TYR A 193 7.56 -3.74 -9.98
C TYR A 193 8.21 -4.55 -11.12
N LYS A 194 7.41 -5.22 -11.96
CA LYS A 194 7.90 -5.95 -13.15
C LYS A 194 8.66 -5.05 -14.13
N ASP A 195 8.34 -3.75 -14.15
CA ASP A 195 8.93 -2.76 -15.05
C ASP A 195 10.28 -2.24 -14.53
N ALA A 196 10.59 -2.48 -13.25
CA ALA A 196 11.85 -2.04 -12.63
C ALA A 196 13.09 -2.80 -13.16
N GLY A 197 12.91 -3.97 -13.78
CA GLY A 197 14.02 -4.80 -14.26
C GLY A 197 14.95 -5.30 -13.14
N LEU A 198 14.52 -5.22 -11.88
CA LEU A 198 15.33 -5.59 -10.72
C LEU A 198 15.59 -7.09 -10.71
N LYS A 199 16.85 -7.46 -10.46
CA LYS A 199 17.28 -8.84 -10.22
C LYS A 199 17.91 -8.94 -8.85
N LEU A 200 17.55 -10.00 -8.13
CA LEU A 200 18.17 -10.32 -6.84
C LEU A 200 19.57 -10.88 -7.06
N ASN A 201 20.48 -10.53 -6.16
CA ASN A 201 21.84 -11.05 -6.14
C ASN A 201 21.85 -12.53 -5.73
N ASN A 202 22.96 -13.22 -6.00
CA ASN A 202 23.11 -14.61 -5.56
C ASN A 202 23.00 -14.70 -4.02
N GLY A 203 22.13 -15.58 -3.53
CA GLY A 203 21.85 -15.74 -2.10
C GLY A 203 20.93 -14.67 -1.48
N GLN A 204 20.50 -13.66 -2.24
CA GLN A 204 19.53 -12.66 -1.79
C GLN A 204 18.10 -13.19 -1.98
N THR A 205 17.30 -13.09 -0.93
CA THR A 205 15.87 -13.43 -0.93
C THR A 205 15.01 -12.20 -1.21
N ILE A 206 13.72 -12.41 -1.45
CA ILE A 206 12.75 -11.31 -1.63
C ILE A 206 12.52 -10.51 -0.34
N TYR A 207 12.88 -11.07 0.82
CA TYR A 207 12.70 -10.47 2.15
C TYR A 207 13.90 -9.61 2.55
N ASP A 208 15.04 -9.78 1.89
CA ASP A 208 16.21 -8.96 2.14
C ASP A 208 16.01 -7.53 1.64
N LYS A 209 16.65 -6.60 2.34
CA LYS A 209 16.69 -5.21 1.90
C LYS A 209 17.39 -5.12 0.54
N TRP A 210 16.84 -4.32 -0.37
CA TRP A 210 17.53 -3.97 -1.61
C TRP A 210 18.83 -3.23 -1.33
N THR A 211 19.85 -3.53 -2.13
CA THR A 211 21.08 -2.75 -2.18
C THR A 211 20.82 -1.36 -2.76
N ASP A 212 21.71 -0.40 -2.52
CA ASP A 212 21.57 0.95 -3.04
C ASP A 212 21.47 0.96 -4.59
N ALA A 213 22.21 0.08 -5.27
CA ALA A 213 22.14 -0.06 -6.73
C ALA A 213 20.78 -0.59 -7.21
N GLN A 214 20.16 -1.49 -6.45
CA GLN A 214 18.82 -2.01 -6.74
C GLN A 214 17.74 -0.95 -6.47
N ALA A 215 17.85 -0.23 -5.35
CA ALA A 215 16.96 0.88 -5.02
C ALA A 215 17.03 2.00 -6.07
N GLU A 216 18.24 2.36 -6.51
CA GLU A 216 18.50 3.36 -7.55
C GLU A 216 17.93 2.94 -8.92
N LEU A 217 18.01 1.65 -9.26
CA LEU A 217 17.39 1.12 -10.48
C LEU A 217 15.87 1.30 -10.45
N VAL A 218 15.25 0.97 -9.31
CA VAL A 218 13.81 1.13 -9.10
C VAL A 218 13.41 2.60 -9.14
N HIS A 219 14.16 3.46 -8.47
CA HIS A 219 13.98 4.92 -8.50
C HIS A 219 13.93 5.44 -9.94
N LYS A 220 14.97 5.15 -10.74
CA LYS A 220 15.04 5.56 -12.17
C LYS A 220 13.88 5.05 -13.00
N SER A 221 13.41 3.83 -12.73
CA SER A 221 12.27 3.25 -13.46
C SER A 221 10.95 3.98 -13.17
N MET A 222 10.81 4.63 -12.00
CA MET A 222 9.62 5.40 -11.65
C MET A 222 9.62 6.81 -12.23
N VAL A 223 10.78 7.46 -12.33
CA VAL A 223 10.90 8.86 -12.78
C VAL A 223 10.26 9.06 -14.17
N GLY A 224 10.46 8.13 -15.10
CA GLY A 224 9.87 8.24 -16.45
C GLY A 224 8.35 8.05 -16.50
N ILE A 225 7.73 7.55 -15.44
CA ILE A 225 6.29 7.23 -15.37
C ILE A 225 5.52 8.22 -14.50
N LEU A 226 6.19 8.81 -13.49
CA LEU A 226 5.61 9.75 -12.52
C LEU A 226 5.79 11.24 -12.91
N MET A 227 6.37 11.53 -14.09
CA MET A 227 6.37 12.86 -14.71
C MET A 227 5.25 12.94 -15.75
#